data_AF-A0A9X1PXD7-F1
#
_entry.id   AF-A0A9X1PXD7-F1
#
_cell.length_a   1.000
_cell.length_b   1.000
_cell.length_c   1.000
_cell.angle_alpha   90.00
_cell.angle_beta   90.00
_cell.angle_gamma   90.00
#
_symmetry.space_group_name_H-M   'P 1'
#
loop_
_entity.id
_entity.type
_entity.pdbx_description
1 polymer ?
#
loop_
_entity_poly.entity_id
_entity_poly.type
_entity_poly.pdbx_seq_one_letter_code
_entity_poly.pdbx_strand_id
1 'polypeptide(L)'
;MLVSLTVVGAARQSFTKTLAVTGADAQAVVASAWPPAAPPGLTARTEADPRHPGLVRVTQEGLWLGSPAARDEAFGYLLAQLQALADAARRLGGVLHAPGVSLGPSSPPAAGDTHTLYVTDAAEQEVLVNLLRRYSPALIALCGRGTVGPQPDRVGSRWLTDSREHLTTRYLASADPRHLEHVRADIRRRDGIADLTRMDVAPVPETDGRPAAVLVRCIDAQLSVTDLRAQALLLAALALYARRKVRAGNREGNIPQAVLEKNRARAVTQGLRARFLPEGDRAGRAADTVPARESVRRLLDELLLPLGRLEAAPEELVPLLVPVEGPDTGLPPTRSQDVLTAAARRGPHELAARAELLLFDPRPGGLLLESLRQEAPGGIELLLGSWTRRLARAEDTRRSGSGGGRRKGGEKRGEKTPRGGSDRATASGNHGRRSGRPDRTGQNQRGNPRRNRGDQDRGRDRKGGQQRTRGGSGDGGATARDSRRGREPGGPAGPEPGTPRSGMSDT
;
A
#
# COMPACT_ATOMS: atom_id res chain seq x y z
N MET A 1 -12.24 29.71 -24.59
CA MET A 1 -11.42 29.45 -23.38
C MET A 1 -10.46 28.32 -23.75
N LEU A 2 -9.25 28.67 -24.20
CA LEU A 2 -8.24 27.71 -24.67
C LEU A 2 -7.56 27.08 -23.45
N VAL A 3 -7.92 25.83 -23.16
CA VAL A 3 -7.29 25.01 -22.11
C VAL A 3 -5.83 24.79 -22.49
N SER A 4 -4.91 25.36 -21.71
CA SER A 4 -3.48 25.15 -21.89
C SER A 4 -3.14 23.66 -21.79
N LEU A 5 -2.79 23.07 -22.93
CA LEU A 5 -2.33 21.70 -23.18
C LEU A 5 -0.96 21.36 -22.53
N THR A 6 -0.57 22.02 -21.43
CA THR A 6 0.71 21.75 -20.72
C THR A 6 0.53 21.19 -19.30
N VAL A 7 -0.71 20.96 -18.87
CA VAL A 7 -1.00 20.34 -17.57
C VAL A 7 -1.02 18.83 -17.74
N VAL A 8 -0.16 18.11 -17.00
CA VAL A 8 -0.30 16.66 -16.81
C VAL A 8 -1.69 16.46 -16.20
N GLY A 9 -2.70 16.08 -17.00
CA GLY A 9 -4.04 15.84 -16.50
C GLY A 9 -4.01 14.73 -15.45
N ALA A 10 -4.89 14.83 -14.44
CA ALA A 10 -5.03 13.79 -13.42
C ALA A 10 -5.21 12.42 -14.09
N ALA A 11 -4.51 11.41 -13.57
CA ALA A 11 -4.66 10.05 -14.05
C ALA A 11 -6.11 9.60 -13.82
N ARG A 12 -6.70 8.95 -14.84
CA ARG A 12 -7.93 8.20 -14.59
C ARG A 12 -7.58 7.02 -13.69
N GLN A 13 -8.53 6.64 -12.85
CA GLN A 13 -8.38 5.47 -12.01
C GLN A 13 -9.69 4.71 -11.89
N SER A 14 -9.60 3.48 -11.39
CA SER A 14 -10.73 2.78 -10.80
C SER A 14 -10.31 2.28 -9.42
N PHE A 15 -11.26 2.02 -8.55
CA PHE A 15 -11.00 1.28 -7.32
C PHE A 15 -12.09 0.26 -7.08
N THR A 16 -11.77 -0.74 -6.28
CA THR A 16 -12.73 -1.68 -5.69
C THR A 16 -12.70 -1.49 -4.18
N LYS A 17 -13.83 -1.03 -3.63
CA LYS A 17 -14.07 -1.04 -2.19
C LYS A 17 -14.60 -2.42 -1.80
N THR A 18 -13.89 -3.10 -0.90
CA THR A 18 -14.36 -4.34 -0.29
C THR A 18 -15.08 -4.06 1.03
N LEU A 19 -16.20 -4.73 1.23
CA LEU A 19 -17.14 -4.59 2.34
C LEU A 19 -17.42 -5.97 2.93
N ALA A 20 -17.88 -6.00 4.18
CA ALA A 20 -18.33 -7.20 4.87
C ALA A 20 -19.81 -7.08 5.19
N VAL A 21 -20.53 -8.18 4.99
CA VAL A 21 -21.93 -8.39 5.39
C VAL A 21 -21.94 -9.45 6.47
N THR A 22 -22.47 -9.10 7.64
CA THR A 22 -22.68 -10.05 8.75
C THR A 22 -24.17 -10.22 8.99
N GLY A 23 -24.63 -11.45 9.21
CA GLY A 23 -26.03 -11.75 9.53
C GLY A 23 -26.95 -11.95 8.32
N ALA A 24 -26.46 -11.74 7.09
CA ALA A 24 -27.19 -12.01 5.86
C ALA A 24 -26.26 -12.61 4.79
N ASP A 25 -26.85 -13.27 3.79
CA ASP A 25 -26.11 -13.76 2.63
C ASP A 25 -25.69 -12.60 1.71
N ALA A 26 -24.40 -12.50 1.40
CA ALA A 26 -23.85 -11.40 0.61
C ALA A 26 -24.41 -11.37 -0.82
N GLN A 27 -24.67 -12.52 -1.43
CA GLN A 27 -25.21 -12.58 -2.79
C GLN A 27 -26.67 -12.10 -2.82
N ALA A 28 -27.48 -12.49 -1.82
CA ALA A 28 -28.83 -11.97 -1.64
C ALA A 28 -28.86 -10.46 -1.40
N VAL A 29 -27.91 -9.92 -0.62
CA VAL A 29 -27.77 -8.46 -0.41
C VAL A 29 -27.49 -7.74 -1.72
N VAL A 30 -26.52 -8.22 -2.52
CA VAL A 30 -26.20 -7.62 -3.82
C VAL A 30 -27.40 -7.69 -4.78
N ALA A 31 -28.10 -8.81 -4.84
CA ALA A 31 -29.27 -8.99 -5.70
C ALA A 31 -30.46 -8.10 -5.28
N SER A 32 -30.57 -7.76 -3.99
CA SER A 32 -31.67 -6.96 -3.43
C SER A 32 -31.36 -5.46 -3.34
N ALA A 33 -30.14 -5.05 -3.69
CA ALA A 33 -29.73 -3.66 -3.68
C ALA A 33 -30.20 -2.96 -4.96
N TRP A 34 -30.84 -1.80 -4.81
CA TRP A 34 -31.16 -0.93 -5.93
C TRP A 34 -30.05 0.10 -6.09
N PRO A 35 -29.17 -0.03 -7.12
CA PRO A 35 -28.08 0.91 -7.30
C PRO A 35 -28.63 2.30 -7.66
N PRO A 36 -28.07 3.39 -7.11
CA PRO A 36 -28.38 4.74 -7.57
C PRO A 36 -28.00 4.93 -9.04
N ALA A 37 -28.65 5.90 -9.69
CA ALA A 37 -28.27 6.31 -11.04
C ALA A 37 -26.82 6.83 -11.07
N ALA A 38 -26.05 6.37 -12.04
CA ALA A 38 -24.65 6.78 -12.19
C ALA A 38 -24.55 8.20 -12.76
N PRO A 39 -23.70 9.07 -12.19
CA PRO A 39 -23.35 10.33 -12.83
C PRO A 39 -22.65 10.10 -14.18
N PRO A 40 -22.70 11.07 -15.12
CA PRO A 40 -22.07 10.93 -16.43
C PRO A 40 -20.57 10.59 -16.33
N GLY A 41 -20.16 9.52 -17.01
CA GLY A 41 -18.76 9.09 -17.06
C GLY A 41 -18.28 8.25 -15.87
N LEU A 42 -19.12 8.05 -14.85
CA LEU A 42 -18.88 7.09 -13.78
C LEU A 42 -19.69 5.81 -14.02
N THR A 43 -19.11 4.68 -13.65
CA THR A 43 -19.82 3.39 -13.59
C THR A 43 -19.47 2.71 -12.28
N ALA A 44 -20.40 1.90 -11.76
CA ALA A 44 -20.13 1.03 -10.63
C ALA A 44 -20.65 -0.38 -10.92
N ARG A 45 -19.88 -1.38 -10.47
CA ARG A 45 -20.30 -2.78 -10.44
C ARG A 45 -20.20 -3.28 -9.02
N THR A 46 -21.26 -3.92 -8.55
CA THR A 46 -21.29 -4.57 -7.24
C THR A 46 -21.40 -6.07 -7.42
N GLU A 47 -20.57 -6.83 -6.72
CA GLU A 47 -20.55 -8.29 -6.76
C GLU A 47 -20.24 -8.87 -5.38
N ALA A 48 -20.81 -10.04 -5.06
CA ALA A 48 -20.36 -10.81 -3.90
C ALA A 48 -19.01 -11.47 -4.22
N ASP A 49 -18.12 -11.58 -3.23
CA ASP A 49 -16.83 -12.26 -3.45
C ASP A 49 -17.04 -13.78 -3.50
N PRO A 50 -16.73 -14.46 -4.62
CA PRO A 50 -16.97 -15.88 -4.76
C PRO A 50 -16.05 -16.75 -3.89
N ARG A 51 -14.93 -16.20 -3.38
CA ARG A 51 -13.95 -16.94 -2.56
C ARG A 51 -14.19 -16.76 -1.07
N HIS A 52 -14.87 -15.69 -0.69
CA HIS A 52 -15.06 -15.30 0.70
C HIS A 52 -16.53 -14.96 0.95
N PRO A 53 -17.34 -15.96 1.37
CA PRO A 53 -18.73 -15.73 1.77
C PRO A 53 -18.82 -14.59 2.79
N GLY A 54 -19.79 -13.69 2.58
CA GLY A 54 -19.96 -12.50 3.42
C GLY A 54 -19.15 -11.29 2.97
N LEU A 55 -18.27 -11.36 1.97
CA LEU A 55 -17.65 -10.18 1.38
C LEU A 55 -18.40 -9.69 0.14
N VAL A 56 -18.48 -8.37 -0.01
CA VAL A 56 -19.04 -7.67 -1.18
C VAL A 56 -18.00 -6.70 -1.73
N ARG A 57 -17.93 -6.57 -3.05
CA ARG A 57 -16.98 -5.72 -3.76
C ARG A 57 -17.74 -4.72 -4.61
N VAL A 58 -17.49 -3.44 -4.38
CA VAL A 58 -18.01 -2.32 -5.20
C VAL A 58 -16.86 -1.75 -6.01
N THR A 59 -16.85 -2.00 -7.31
CA THR A 59 -15.86 -1.47 -8.24
C THR A 59 -16.41 -0.24 -8.93
N GLN A 60 -15.75 0.90 -8.75
CA GLN A 60 -16.08 2.15 -9.42
C GLN A 60 -15.03 2.50 -10.47
N GLU A 61 -15.47 2.71 -11.70
CA GLU A 61 -14.62 3.03 -12.85
C GLU A 61 -14.88 4.45 -13.35
N GLY A 62 -13.98 4.96 -14.20
CA GLY A 62 -14.11 6.29 -14.79
C GLY A 62 -13.72 7.45 -13.86
N LEU A 63 -13.08 7.16 -12.72
CA LEU A 63 -12.76 8.17 -11.72
C LEU A 63 -11.74 9.18 -12.26
N TRP A 64 -12.06 10.45 -12.07
CA TRP A 64 -11.17 11.58 -12.28
C TRP A 64 -11.10 12.40 -10.99
N LEU A 65 -9.96 12.35 -10.29
CA LEU A 65 -9.80 13.03 -8.99
C LEU A 65 -9.14 14.42 -9.09
N GLY A 66 -9.12 15.00 -10.29
CA GLY A 66 -8.31 16.20 -10.59
C GLY A 66 -8.82 17.50 -9.98
N SER A 67 -10.03 17.53 -9.42
CA SER A 67 -10.60 18.70 -8.73
C SER A 67 -11.46 18.27 -7.54
N PRO A 68 -11.69 19.16 -6.55
CA PRO A 68 -12.54 18.86 -5.40
C PRO A 68 -13.95 18.43 -5.80
N ALA A 69 -14.58 19.14 -6.74
CA ALA A 69 -15.94 18.83 -7.21
C ALA A 69 -16.05 17.43 -7.81
N ALA A 70 -15.07 17.01 -8.61
CA ALA A 70 -15.09 15.66 -9.19
C ALA A 70 -14.84 14.55 -8.14
N ARG A 71 -14.08 14.86 -7.08
CA ARG A 71 -13.96 13.95 -5.94
C ARG A 71 -15.27 13.85 -5.17
N ASP A 72 -15.93 14.97 -4.92
CA ASP A 72 -17.21 15.00 -4.22
C ASP A 72 -18.29 14.22 -5.01
N GLU A 73 -18.35 14.38 -6.33
CA GLU A 73 -19.24 13.60 -7.20
C GLU A 73 -18.91 12.10 -7.14
N ALA A 74 -17.64 11.73 -7.29
CA ALA A 74 -17.21 10.33 -7.29
C ALA A 74 -17.47 9.64 -5.95
N PHE A 75 -17.11 10.26 -4.83
CA PHE A 75 -17.28 9.67 -3.50
C PHE A 75 -18.70 9.81 -2.97
N GLY A 76 -19.46 10.82 -3.41
CA GLY A 76 -20.90 10.90 -3.18
C GLY A 76 -21.64 9.75 -3.89
N TYR A 77 -21.27 9.44 -5.13
CA TYR A 77 -21.81 8.28 -5.83
C TYR A 77 -21.45 6.95 -5.15
N LEU A 78 -20.19 6.79 -4.70
CA LEU A 78 -19.80 5.62 -3.90
C LEU A 78 -20.68 5.52 -2.65
N LEU A 79 -20.83 6.61 -1.91
CA LEU A 79 -21.60 6.62 -0.68
C LEU A 79 -23.05 6.18 -0.91
N ALA A 80 -23.69 6.66 -1.97
CA ALA A 80 -25.03 6.24 -2.35
C ALA A 80 -25.10 4.74 -2.70
N GLN A 81 -24.08 4.18 -3.36
CA GLN A 81 -23.97 2.74 -3.61
C GLN A 81 -23.85 1.94 -2.30
N LEU A 82 -23.03 2.42 -1.36
CA LEU A 82 -22.87 1.77 -0.06
C LEU A 82 -24.17 1.82 0.76
N GLN A 83 -24.89 2.94 0.73
CA GLN A 83 -26.18 3.09 1.40
C GLN A 83 -27.23 2.12 0.85
N ALA A 84 -27.31 1.98 -0.48
CA ALA A 84 -28.22 1.01 -1.10
C ALA A 84 -27.93 -0.44 -0.66
N LEU A 85 -26.64 -0.80 -0.52
CA LEU A 85 -26.24 -2.10 0.00
C LEU A 85 -26.54 -2.26 1.49
N ALA A 86 -26.35 -1.21 2.28
CA ALA A 86 -26.67 -1.22 3.71
C ALA A 86 -28.17 -1.41 3.94
N ASP A 87 -29.01 -0.72 3.16
CA ASP A 87 -30.46 -0.88 3.19
C ASP A 87 -30.88 -2.29 2.80
N ALA A 88 -30.27 -2.87 1.78
CA ALA A 88 -30.51 -4.25 1.38
C ALA A 88 -30.08 -5.25 2.47
N ALA A 89 -28.92 -5.05 3.09
CA ALA A 89 -28.46 -5.86 4.22
C ALA A 89 -29.45 -5.78 5.39
N ARG A 90 -29.89 -4.58 5.78
CA ARG A 90 -30.85 -4.38 6.87
C ARG A 90 -32.18 -5.07 6.61
N ARG A 91 -32.73 -4.98 5.39
CA ARG A 91 -33.96 -5.68 5.00
C ARG A 91 -33.85 -7.20 5.15
N LEU A 92 -32.65 -7.74 4.97
CA LEU A 92 -32.35 -9.17 5.10
C LEU A 92 -31.86 -9.55 6.52
N GLY A 93 -31.93 -8.65 7.49
CA GLY A 93 -31.50 -8.90 8.88
C GLY A 93 -29.99 -8.86 9.10
N GLY A 94 -29.23 -8.38 8.11
CA GLY A 94 -27.77 -8.23 8.18
C GLY A 94 -27.29 -6.80 8.39
N VAL A 95 -25.98 -6.65 8.53
CA VAL A 95 -25.27 -5.37 8.73
C VAL A 95 -24.12 -5.29 7.74
N LEU A 96 -24.00 -4.15 7.06
CA LEU A 96 -22.87 -3.81 6.20
C LEU A 96 -21.81 -3.04 7.00
N HIS A 97 -20.56 -3.47 6.94
CA HIS A 97 -19.43 -2.79 7.58
C HIS A 97 -18.13 -3.01 6.81
N ALA A 98 -17.04 -2.41 7.26
CA ALA A 98 -15.73 -2.66 6.68
C ALA A 98 -15.16 -4.04 7.11
N PRO A 99 -14.41 -4.74 6.23
CA PRO A 99 -13.70 -5.96 6.59
C PRO A 99 -12.68 -5.71 7.72
N GLY A 100 -12.50 -6.71 8.57
CA GLY A 100 -11.65 -6.61 9.77
C GLY A 100 -12.33 -5.92 10.96
N VAL A 101 -13.59 -5.52 10.86
CA VAL A 101 -14.44 -5.22 12.03
C VAL A 101 -15.15 -6.51 12.44
N SER A 102 -14.88 -7.00 13.64
CA SER A 102 -15.48 -8.21 14.20
C SER A 102 -16.68 -7.84 15.06
N LEU A 103 -17.88 -8.08 14.53
CA LEU A 103 -19.16 -7.92 15.24
C LEU A 103 -19.63 -9.22 15.91
N GLY A 104 -18.91 -10.32 15.69
CA GLY A 104 -19.20 -11.65 16.23
C GLY A 104 -18.34 -12.76 15.61
N PRO A 105 -18.53 -14.03 16.03
CA PRO A 105 -17.73 -15.18 15.57
C PRO A 105 -17.84 -15.45 14.06
N SER A 106 -18.96 -15.07 13.44
CA SER A 106 -19.25 -15.24 12.02
C SER A 106 -18.83 -14.04 11.16
N SER A 107 -18.04 -13.11 11.70
CA SER A 107 -17.59 -11.94 10.93
C SER A 107 -16.71 -12.40 9.75
N PRO A 108 -16.93 -11.85 8.54
CA PRO A 108 -16.08 -12.15 7.39
C PRO A 108 -14.60 -11.82 7.65
N PRO A 109 -13.67 -12.50 6.95
CA PRO A 109 -12.24 -12.27 7.13
C PRO A 109 -11.83 -10.84 6.74
N ALA A 110 -10.64 -10.43 7.21
CA ALA A 110 -10.03 -9.20 6.71
C ALA A 110 -9.73 -9.30 5.21
N ALA A 111 -9.88 -8.19 4.50
CA ALA A 111 -9.73 -8.11 3.05
C ALA A 111 -9.02 -6.82 2.64
N GLY A 112 -8.76 -6.66 1.34
CA GLY A 112 -8.11 -5.51 0.74
C GLY A 112 -9.01 -4.69 -0.17
N ASP A 113 -8.69 -3.41 -0.33
CA ASP A 113 -9.19 -2.59 -1.43
C ASP A 113 -8.17 -2.69 -2.59
N THR A 114 -8.64 -2.57 -3.84
CA THR A 114 -7.77 -2.58 -5.02
C THR A 114 -7.91 -1.31 -5.82
N HIS A 115 -6.80 -0.72 -6.27
CA HIS A 115 -6.80 0.47 -7.12
C HIS A 115 -6.17 0.16 -8.46
N THR A 116 -6.72 0.70 -9.53
CA THR A 116 -6.17 0.59 -10.88
C THR A 116 -5.89 2.00 -11.40
N LEU A 117 -4.64 2.28 -11.73
CA LEU A 117 -4.19 3.58 -12.22
C LEU A 117 -3.93 3.46 -13.73
N TYR A 118 -4.71 4.16 -14.54
CA TYR A 118 -4.57 4.09 -16.00
C TYR A 118 -3.40 4.95 -16.46
N VAL A 119 -2.58 4.39 -17.35
CA VAL A 119 -1.34 5.00 -17.87
C VAL A 119 -1.45 5.23 -19.38
N THR A 120 -0.67 6.16 -19.92
CA THR A 120 -0.73 6.50 -21.36
C THR A 120 0.13 5.61 -22.23
N ASP A 121 1.22 5.06 -21.68
CA ASP A 121 2.19 4.26 -22.42
C ASP A 121 2.99 3.32 -21.50
N ALA A 122 3.79 2.45 -22.11
CA ALA A 122 4.63 1.47 -21.41
C ALA A 122 5.72 2.13 -20.54
N ALA A 123 6.20 3.33 -20.88
CA ALA A 123 7.22 4.02 -20.09
C ALA A 123 6.61 4.56 -18.78
N GLU A 124 5.40 5.13 -18.84
CA GLU A 124 4.62 5.49 -17.66
C GLU A 124 4.28 4.27 -16.82
N GLN A 125 3.86 3.16 -17.45
CA GLN A 125 3.58 1.92 -16.72
C GLN A 125 4.80 1.42 -15.93
N GLU A 126 5.96 1.35 -16.58
CA GLU A 126 7.20 0.91 -15.96
C GLU A 126 7.60 1.81 -14.78
N VAL A 127 7.65 3.13 -15.00
CA VAL A 127 8.06 4.09 -13.96
C VAL A 127 7.08 4.05 -12.80
N LEU A 128 5.77 3.99 -13.06
CA LEU A 128 4.75 3.94 -12.02
C LEU A 128 4.81 2.64 -11.21
N VAL A 129 4.97 1.48 -11.86
CA VAL A 129 5.13 0.20 -11.14
C VAL A 129 6.36 0.24 -10.25
N ASN A 130 7.52 0.69 -10.76
CA ASN A 130 8.75 0.71 -9.97
C ASN A 130 8.71 1.75 -8.84
N LEU A 131 8.02 2.87 -9.04
CA LEU A 131 7.79 3.90 -8.02
C LEU A 131 6.91 3.35 -6.89
N LEU A 132 5.79 2.72 -7.25
CA LEU A 132 4.90 2.09 -6.28
C LEU A 132 5.54 0.88 -5.60
N ARG A 133 6.38 0.11 -6.30
CA ARG A 133 7.20 -0.97 -5.72
C ARG A 133 8.11 -0.46 -4.62
N ARG A 134 8.79 0.67 -4.84
CA ARG A 134 9.64 1.32 -3.82
C ARG A 134 8.82 1.66 -2.58
N TYR A 135 7.62 2.22 -2.77
CA TYR A 135 6.76 2.67 -1.68
C TYR A 135 5.83 1.60 -1.11
N SER A 136 5.78 0.37 -1.65
CA SER A 136 4.83 -0.64 -1.19
C SER A 136 4.95 -0.96 0.31
N PRO A 137 6.15 -1.05 0.94
CA PRO A 137 6.23 -1.25 2.38
C PRO A 137 5.68 -0.06 3.17
N ALA A 138 5.88 1.16 2.70
CA ALA A 138 5.36 2.38 3.34
C ALA A 138 3.83 2.47 3.21
N LEU A 139 3.29 2.13 2.04
CA LEU A 139 1.84 2.03 1.79
C LEU A 139 1.19 0.96 2.69
N ILE A 140 1.79 -0.24 2.80
CA ILE A 140 1.32 -1.28 3.71
C ILE A 140 1.36 -0.81 5.16
N ALA A 141 2.45 -0.16 5.59
CA ALA A 141 2.56 0.32 6.96
C ALA A 141 1.50 1.36 7.27
N LEU A 142 1.23 2.29 6.34
CA LEU A 142 0.27 3.38 6.48
C LEU A 142 -1.17 2.87 6.45
N CYS A 143 -1.51 2.06 5.47
CA CYS A 143 -2.87 1.67 5.12
C CYS A 143 -3.29 0.31 5.71
N GLY A 144 -2.33 -0.48 6.18
CA GLY A 144 -2.57 -1.77 6.82
C GLY A 144 -3.26 -1.62 8.18
N ARG A 145 -4.12 -2.58 8.49
CA ARG A 145 -4.96 -2.58 9.68
C ARG A 145 -5.01 -3.97 10.34
N GLY A 146 -5.08 -3.96 11.66
CA GLY A 146 -5.44 -5.14 12.44
C GLY A 146 -6.95 -5.37 12.50
N THR A 147 -7.37 -6.48 13.11
CA THR A 147 -8.78 -6.71 13.44
C THR A 147 -9.22 -5.77 14.57
N VAL A 148 -10.42 -5.19 14.45
CA VAL A 148 -11.08 -4.43 15.52
C VAL A 148 -12.25 -5.24 16.06
N GLY A 149 -12.35 -5.36 17.38
CA GLY A 149 -13.42 -6.12 18.03
C GLY A 149 -13.07 -6.44 19.48
N PRO A 150 -13.74 -7.43 20.09
CA PRO A 150 -13.48 -7.85 21.47
C PRO A 150 -12.04 -8.31 21.73
N GLN A 151 -11.40 -8.87 20.71
CA GLN A 151 -10.00 -9.31 20.75
C GLN A 151 -9.22 -8.62 19.63
N PRO A 152 -8.84 -7.33 19.80
CA PRO A 152 -8.10 -6.62 18.79
C PRO A 152 -6.68 -7.19 18.69
N ASP A 153 -6.19 -7.36 17.47
CA ASP A 153 -4.80 -7.72 17.24
C ASP A 153 -3.94 -6.48 17.00
N ARG A 154 -2.62 -6.68 17.13
CA ARG A 154 -1.63 -5.62 16.91
C ARG A 154 -0.81 -5.88 15.66
N VAL A 155 -1.34 -6.60 14.67
CA VAL A 155 -0.60 -6.78 13.40
C VAL A 155 -0.68 -5.51 12.57
N GLY A 156 0.29 -5.34 11.66
CA GLY A 156 0.32 -4.19 10.75
C GLY A 156 -0.74 -4.28 9.67
N SER A 157 -0.98 -5.46 9.11
CA SER A 157 -2.04 -5.78 8.15
C SER A 157 -2.49 -7.22 8.38
N ARG A 158 -3.74 -7.40 8.83
CA ARG A 158 -4.32 -8.74 9.03
C ARG A 158 -4.52 -9.45 7.69
N TRP A 159 -5.03 -8.72 6.69
CA TRP A 159 -5.29 -9.26 5.37
C TRP A 159 -4.04 -9.84 4.70
N LEU A 160 -2.93 -9.09 4.70
CA LEU A 160 -1.69 -9.56 4.08
C LEU A 160 -0.96 -10.62 4.92
N THR A 161 -1.22 -10.69 6.23
CA THR A 161 -0.72 -11.77 7.10
C THR A 161 -1.35 -13.09 6.74
N ASP A 162 -2.68 -13.10 6.51
CA ASP A 162 -3.44 -14.33 6.27
C ASP A 162 -3.40 -14.76 4.80
N SER A 163 -3.04 -13.83 3.90
CA SER A 163 -2.97 -14.10 2.47
C SER A 163 -1.81 -15.04 2.10
N ARG A 164 -2.13 -16.09 1.34
CA ARG A 164 -1.16 -16.95 0.63
C ARG A 164 -0.97 -16.59 -0.84
N GLU A 165 -1.71 -15.60 -1.35
CA GLU A 165 -1.75 -15.26 -2.77
C GLU A 165 -1.02 -13.98 -3.14
N HIS A 166 -0.55 -13.20 -2.15
CA HIS A 166 0.12 -11.92 -2.39
C HIS A 166 1.63 -12.08 -2.51
N LEU A 167 2.18 -11.55 -3.60
CA LEU A 167 3.61 -11.55 -3.89
C LEU A 167 4.17 -10.13 -3.75
N THR A 168 5.44 -10.03 -3.37
CA THR A 168 6.13 -8.74 -3.42
C THR A 168 6.38 -8.37 -4.88
N THR A 169 6.14 -7.11 -5.24
CA THR A 169 6.36 -6.62 -6.62
C THR A 169 7.80 -6.81 -7.09
N ARG A 170 7.96 -7.33 -8.31
CA ARG A 170 9.24 -7.47 -8.99
C ARG A 170 9.61 -6.17 -9.73
N TYR A 171 10.90 -5.89 -9.81
CA TYR A 171 11.39 -4.77 -10.61
C TYR A 171 11.11 -5.02 -12.09
N LEU A 172 10.66 -3.99 -12.81
CA LEU A 172 10.44 -4.04 -14.25
C LEU A 172 11.51 -3.22 -14.96
N ALA A 173 12.28 -3.85 -15.84
CA ALA A 173 13.23 -3.13 -16.69
C ALA A 173 12.58 -2.58 -17.97
N SER A 174 11.36 -3.02 -18.26
CA SER A 174 10.49 -2.56 -19.35
C SER A 174 9.06 -3.02 -19.04
N ALA A 175 8.05 -2.28 -19.49
CA ALA A 175 6.66 -2.76 -19.50
C ALA A 175 6.21 -3.31 -20.86
N ASP A 176 7.15 -3.54 -21.78
CA ASP A 176 6.88 -4.21 -23.06
C ASP A 176 6.29 -5.62 -22.82
N PRO A 177 5.27 -6.06 -23.59
CA PRO A 177 4.63 -7.35 -23.42
C PRO A 177 5.60 -8.54 -23.37
N ARG A 178 6.64 -8.56 -24.22
CA ARG A 178 7.64 -9.63 -24.25
C ARG A 178 8.47 -9.66 -22.97
N HIS A 179 8.78 -8.50 -22.41
CA HIS A 179 9.47 -8.43 -21.12
C HIS A 179 8.56 -8.94 -19.98
N LEU A 180 7.27 -8.57 -20.00
CA LEU A 180 6.30 -9.04 -19.01
C LEU A 180 6.12 -10.57 -19.04
N GLU A 181 6.19 -11.20 -20.21
CA GLU A 181 6.22 -12.67 -20.35
C GLU A 181 7.44 -13.30 -19.67
N HIS A 182 8.63 -12.69 -19.83
CA HIS A 182 9.83 -13.16 -19.13
C HIS A 182 9.70 -13.01 -17.61
N VAL A 183 9.13 -11.90 -17.13
CA VAL A 183 8.87 -11.69 -15.70
C VAL A 183 7.86 -12.72 -15.17
N ARG A 184 6.78 -13.00 -15.91
CA ARG A 184 5.82 -14.08 -15.60
C ARG A 184 6.50 -15.43 -15.50
N ALA A 185 7.36 -15.77 -16.45
CA ALA A 185 8.09 -17.03 -16.46
C ALA A 185 9.05 -17.14 -15.26
N ASP A 186 9.72 -16.05 -14.87
CA ASP A 186 10.61 -16.04 -13.70
C ASP A 186 9.84 -16.21 -12.38
N ILE A 187 8.73 -15.49 -12.19
CA ILE A 187 7.87 -15.65 -11.00
C ILE A 187 7.29 -17.07 -10.97
N ARG A 188 6.84 -17.61 -12.10
CA ARG A 188 6.35 -19.00 -12.16
C ARG A 188 7.42 -20.00 -11.71
N ARG A 189 8.67 -19.81 -12.12
CA ARG A 189 9.79 -20.71 -11.74
C ARG A 189 10.15 -20.61 -10.25
N ARG A 190 10.12 -19.40 -9.66
CA ARG A 190 10.57 -19.17 -8.28
C ARG A 190 9.45 -19.33 -7.24
N ASP A 191 8.28 -18.78 -7.56
CA ASP A 191 7.15 -18.63 -6.64
C ASP A 191 5.97 -19.57 -7.00
N GLY A 192 6.07 -20.34 -8.09
CA GLY A 192 5.04 -21.29 -8.54
C GLY A 192 3.78 -20.63 -9.13
N ILE A 193 3.78 -19.31 -9.30
CA ILE A 193 2.62 -18.51 -9.68
C ILE A 193 2.89 -17.79 -11.01
N ALA A 194 2.00 -17.94 -12.00
CA ALA A 194 2.16 -17.29 -13.31
C ALA A 194 1.39 -15.96 -13.45
N ASP A 195 0.52 -15.64 -12.49
CA ASP A 195 -0.35 -14.47 -12.52
C ASP A 195 0.32 -13.26 -11.88
N LEU A 196 0.71 -12.27 -12.70
CA LEU A 196 1.34 -11.02 -12.23
C LEU A 196 0.41 -10.22 -11.32
N THR A 197 -0.91 -10.34 -11.49
CA THR A 197 -1.87 -9.54 -10.72
C THR A 197 -1.84 -9.89 -9.24
N ARG A 198 -1.19 -11.00 -8.85
CA ARG A 198 -0.93 -11.38 -7.46
C ARG A 198 0.15 -10.57 -6.77
N MET A 199 0.93 -9.77 -7.48
CA MET A 199 1.89 -8.85 -6.86
C MET A 199 1.18 -7.70 -6.14
N ASP A 200 1.79 -7.17 -5.06
CA ASP A 200 1.35 -5.97 -4.33
C ASP A 200 1.00 -4.79 -5.26
N VAL A 201 1.81 -4.66 -6.32
CA VAL A 201 1.69 -3.73 -7.43
C VAL A 201 2.00 -4.50 -8.71
N ALA A 202 1.16 -4.41 -9.74
CA ALA A 202 1.32 -5.16 -10.97
C ALA A 202 1.03 -4.33 -12.22
N PRO A 203 1.79 -4.52 -13.31
CA PRO A 203 1.41 -3.99 -14.62
C PRO A 203 0.21 -4.79 -15.15
N VAL A 204 -0.78 -4.08 -15.67
CA VAL A 204 -1.91 -4.64 -16.42
C VAL A 204 -1.74 -4.21 -17.87
N PRO A 205 -1.45 -5.14 -18.80
CA PRO A 205 -1.26 -4.79 -20.20
C PRO A 205 -2.56 -4.22 -20.79
N GLU A 206 -2.42 -3.40 -21.83
CA GLU A 206 -3.54 -2.97 -22.64
C GLU A 206 -4.23 -4.18 -23.30
N THR A 207 -5.56 -4.15 -23.34
CA THR A 207 -6.38 -5.15 -24.03
C THR A 207 -7.45 -4.44 -24.85
N ASP A 208 -8.11 -5.16 -25.77
CA ASP A 208 -9.22 -4.60 -26.55
C ASP A 208 -10.28 -3.96 -25.62
N GLY A 209 -10.39 -2.63 -25.71
CA GLY A 209 -11.34 -1.84 -24.90
C GLY A 209 -10.89 -1.46 -23.48
N ARG A 210 -9.66 -1.77 -23.05
CA ARG A 210 -9.12 -1.33 -21.75
C ARG A 210 -7.68 -0.82 -21.88
N PRO A 211 -7.40 0.44 -21.49
CA PRO A 211 -6.05 0.98 -21.56
C PRO A 211 -5.13 0.27 -20.56
N ALA A 212 -3.82 0.30 -20.86
CA ALA A 212 -2.80 -0.17 -19.92
C ALA A 212 -2.97 0.50 -18.54
N ALA A 213 -2.66 -0.26 -17.49
CA ALA A 213 -2.83 0.23 -16.13
C ALA A 213 -1.81 -0.34 -15.15
N VAL A 214 -1.77 0.22 -13.95
CA VAL A 214 -1.04 -0.31 -12.81
C VAL A 214 -2.04 -0.66 -11.70
N LEU A 215 -2.09 -1.94 -11.34
CA LEU A 215 -2.90 -2.45 -10.25
C LEU A 215 -2.12 -2.29 -8.94
N VAL A 216 -2.78 -1.80 -7.89
CA VAL A 216 -2.29 -1.72 -6.51
C VAL A 216 -3.24 -2.52 -5.62
N ARG A 217 -2.69 -3.49 -4.89
CA ARG A 217 -3.42 -4.42 -4.02
C ARG A 217 -2.66 -4.73 -2.72
N CYS A 218 -1.89 -3.78 -2.22
CA CYS A 218 -1.22 -3.90 -0.93
C CYS A 218 -1.87 -3.04 0.15
N ILE A 219 -3.13 -2.65 -0.07
CA ILE A 219 -3.92 -1.76 0.79
C ILE A 219 -5.06 -2.58 1.39
N ASP A 220 -5.09 -2.69 2.72
CA ASP A 220 -6.22 -3.29 3.43
C ASP A 220 -7.51 -2.55 3.09
N ALA A 221 -8.66 -3.21 3.15
CA ALA A 221 -9.93 -2.56 2.90
C ALA A 221 -10.09 -1.40 3.89
N GLN A 222 -10.49 -0.21 3.46
CA GLN A 222 -10.59 0.93 4.39
C GLN A 222 -11.88 0.95 5.19
N LEU A 223 -11.84 1.59 6.37
CA LEU A 223 -12.97 1.66 7.30
C LEU A 223 -14.05 2.64 6.86
N SER A 224 -13.64 3.72 6.19
CA SER A 224 -14.53 4.77 5.72
C SER A 224 -14.30 5.11 4.25
N VAL A 225 -15.29 5.77 3.66
CA VAL A 225 -15.14 6.45 2.36
C VAL A 225 -14.06 7.52 2.42
N THR A 226 -13.88 8.19 3.56
CA THR A 226 -12.87 9.25 3.74
C THR A 226 -11.43 8.72 3.72
N ASP A 227 -11.18 7.56 4.35
CA ASP A 227 -9.90 6.85 4.30
C ASP A 227 -9.59 6.42 2.85
N LEU A 228 -10.57 5.85 2.15
CA LEU A 228 -10.43 5.46 0.76
C LEU A 228 -10.15 6.68 -0.15
N ARG A 229 -10.83 7.80 0.09
CA ARG A 229 -10.61 9.07 -0.63
C ARG A 229 -9.19 9.57 -0.47
N ALA A 230 -8.68 9.58 0.76
CA ALA A 230 -7.31 9.98 1.05
C ALA A 230 -6.29 9.10 0.30
N GLN A 231 -6.50 7.78 0.31
CA GLN A 231 -5.64 6.82 -0.40
C GLN A 231 -5.70 6.98 -1.92
N ALA A 232 -6.89 7.16 -2.46
CA ALA A 232 -7.09 7.39 -3.88
C ALA A 232 -6.36 8.67 -4.34
N LEU A 233 -6.41 9.74 -3.54
CA LEU A 233 -5.64 10.97 -3.76
C LEU A 233 -4.12 10.73 -3.70
N LEU A 234 -3.64 9.98 -2.71
CA LEU A 234 -2.21 9.63 -2.61
C LEU A 234 -1.73 8.86 -3.84
N LEU A 235 -2.51 7.89 -4.32
CA LEU A 235 -2.17 7.10 -5.51
C LEU A 235 -2.25 7.94 -6.80
N ALA A 236 -3.23 8.83 -6.91
CA ALA A 236 -3.31 9.79 -8.01
C ALA A 236 -2.10 10.75 -8.02
N ALA A 237 -1.64 11.19 -6.84
CA ALA A 237 -0.44 12.02 -6.69
C ALA A 237 0.82 11.25 -7.13
N LEU A 238 0.96 9.97 -6.77
CA LEU A 238 2.04 9.10 -7.25
C LEU A 238 2.01 8.92 -8.77
N ALA A 239 0.84 8.74 -9.37
CA ALA A 239 0.70 8.67 -10.83
C ALA A 239 1.15 9.97 -11.52
N LEU A 240 0.74 11.13 -10.99
CA LEU A 240 1.22 12.44 -11.48
C LEU A 240 2.74 12.61 -11.32
N TYR A 241 3.30 12.10 -10.22
CA TYR A 241 4.74 12.12 -9.99
C TYR A 241 5.48 11.23 -11.00
N ALA A 242 5.01 10.01 -11.24
CA ALA A 242 5.56 9.11 -12.25
C ALA A 242 5.55 9.74 -13.65
N ARG A 243 4.42 10.33 -14.08
CA ARG A 243 4.31 11.06 -15.36
C ARG A 243 5.34 12.17 -15.49
N ARG A 244 5.60 12.91 -14.41
CA ARG A 244 6.63 13.95 -14.39
C ARG A 244 8.03 13.35 -14.54
N LYS A 245 8.32 12.22 -13.90
CA LYS A 245 9.62 11.54 -14.03
C LYS A 245 9.86 11.07 -15.46
N VAL A 246 8.86 10.43 -16.09
CA VAL A 246 8.93 10.02 -17.51
C VAL A 246 9.20 11.22 -18.41
N ARG A 247 8.46 12.32 -18.26
CA ARG A 247 8.68 13.54 -19.07
C ARG A 247 10.06 14.16 -18.87
N ALA A 248 10.65 13.99 -17.70
CA ALA A 248 12.01 14.44 -17.41
C ALA A 248 13.10 13.44 -17.87
N GLY A 249 12.72 12.32 -18.52
CA GLY A 249 13.66 11.27 -18.91
C GLY A 249 14.20 10.44 -17.74
N ASN A 250 13.57 10.54 -16.56
CA ASN A 250 14.00 9.88 -15.34
C ASN A 250 13.28 8.54 -15.15
N ARG A 251 14.01 7.53 -14.70
CA ARG A 251 13.49 6.22 -14.31
C ARG A 251 13.64 6.01 -12.80
N GLU A 252 12.96 5.00 -12.27
CA GLU A 252 13.18 4.57 -10.88
C GLU A 252 14.34 3.60 -10.77
N GLY A 253 15.13 3.73 -9.71
CA GLY A 253 16.25 2.85 -9.44
C GLY A 253 15.81 1.45 -9.01
N ASN A 254 16.66 0.44 -9.26
CA ASN A 254 16.40 -0.93 -8.84
C ASN A 254 16.84 -1.15 -7.37
N ILE A 255 15.88 -1.07 -6.45
CA ILE A 255 16.11 -1.46 -5.04
C ILE A 255 16.21 -3.00 -4.95
N PRO A 256 17.23 -3.54 -4.26
CA PRO A 256 17.39 -4.99 -4.09
C PRO A 256 16.12 -5.65 -3.54
N GLN A 257 15.69 -6.74 -4.19
CA GLN A 257 14.44 -7.43 -3.87
C GLN A 257 14.37 -7.87 -2.39
N ALA A 258 15.47 -8.40 -1.85
CA ALA A 258 15.54 -8.85 -0.46
C ALA A 258 15.31 -7.73 0.57
N VAL A 259 15.66 -6.48 0.24
CA VAL A 259 15.41 -5.31 1.11
C VAL A 259 13.92 -5.02 1.15
N LEU A 260 13.24 -5.01 -0.02
CA LEU A 260 11.81 -4.78 -0.09
C LEU A 260 11.00 -5.89 0.56
N GLU A 261 11.37 -7.16 0.38
CA GLU A 261 10.68 -8.29 1.02
C GLU A 261 10.79 -8.22 2.56
N LYS A 262 11.97 -7.88 3.09
CA LYS A 262 12.15 -7.66 4.53
C LYS A 262 11.35 -6.47 5.04
N ASN A 263 11.35 -5.34 4.31
CA ASN A 263 10.58 -4.16 4.69
C ASN A 263 9.07 -4.42 4.63
N ARG A 264 8.60 -5.13 3.59
CA ARG A 264 7.22 -5.59 3.45
C ARG A 264 6.81 -6.47 4.63
N ALA A 265 7.59 -7.48 4.99
CA ALA A 265 7.30 -8.35 6.13
C ALA A 265 7.20 -7.57 7.45
N ARG A 266 8.07 -6.58 7.66
CA ARG A 266 8.00 -5.68 8.83
C ARG A 266 6.77 -4.79 8.79
N ALA A 267 6.40 -4.25 7.63
CA ALA A 267 5.20 -3.44 7.46
C ALA A 267 3.93 -4.26 7.76
N VAL A 268 3.83 -5.49 7.24
CA VAL A 268 2.70 -6.40 7.49
C VAL A 268 2.59 -6.77 8.97
N THR A 269 3.71 -7.00 9.65
CA THR A 269 3.69 -7.42 11.06
C THR A 269 3.53 -6.26 12.05
N GLN A 270 4.15 -5.11 11.80
CA GLN A 270 4.27 -4.03 12.78
C GLN A 270 3.56 -2.73 12.37
N GLY A 271 3.16 -2.58 11.11
CA GLY A 271 2.53 -1.36 10.57
C GLY A 271 3.48 -0.17 10.65
N LEU A 272 2.96 1.00 11.02
CA LEU A 272 3.79 2.21 11.24
C LEU A 272 4.81 2.11 12.39
N ARG A 273 4.75 1.07 13.24
CA ARG A 273 5.78 0.80 14.25
C ARG A 273 7.01 0.11 13.68
N ALA A 274 6.95 -0.32 12.42
CA ALA A 274 8.05 -0.98 11.75
C ALA A 274 9.29 -0.08 11.64
N ARG A 275 10.44 -0.74 11.58
CA ARG A 275 11.72 -0.11 11.23
C ARG A 275 12.25 -0.73 9.96
N PHE A 276 12.33 0.05 8.89
CA PHE A 276 12.78 -0.39 7.57
C PHE A 276 14.29 -0.37 7.44
N LEU A 277 14.79 -1.30 6.63
CA LEU A 277 16.15 -1.28 6.12
C LEU A 277 16.29 -0.13 5.12
N PRO A 278 17.45 0.54 5.09
CA PRO A 278 17.67 1.71 4.25
C PRO A 278 17.87 1.28 2.78
N GLU A 279 17.53 2.18 1.86
CA GLU A 279 17.74 2.02 0.42
C GLU A 279 19.14 2.54 0.03
N GLY A 280 19.81 1.90 -0.94
CA GLY A 280 21.08 2.38 -1.54
C GLY A 280 22.35 2.12 -0.71
N ASP A 281 23.37 2.98 -0.87
CA ASP A 281 24.73 2.84 -0.28
C ASP A 281 24.75 2.77 1.25
N ARG A 282 23.65 3.16 1.91
CA ARG A 282 23.47 3.04 3.37
C ARG A 282 23.14 1.62 3.82
N ALA A 283 22.85 0.69 2.90
CA ALA A 283 22.53 -0.71 3.20
C ALA A 283 23.69 -1.49 3.84
N GLY A 284 24.94 -0.99 3.77
CA GLY A 284 26.12 -1.64 4.33
C GLY A 284 26.25 -1.56 5.85
N ARG A 285 25.48 -0.69 6.54
CA ARG A 285 25.51 -0.56 8.00
C ARG A 285 24.28 -1.24 8.60
N ALA A 286 24.48 -2.43 9.16
CA ALA A 286 23.41 -3.27 9.73
C ALA A 286 22.60 -2.59 10.87
N ALA A 287 23.09 -1.48 11.43
CA ALA A 287 22.41 -0.71 12.47
C ALA A 287 21.47 0.41 11.96
N ASP A 288 21.58 0.82 10.69
CA ASP A 288 20.89 2.01 10.18
C ASP A 288 19.46 1.68 9.72
N THR A 289 18.52 1.54 10.65
CA THR A 289 17.10 1.36 10.31
C THR A 289 16.32 2.69 10.34
N VAL A 290 15.43 2.88 9.37
CA VAL A 290 14.56 4.06 9.25
C VAL A 290 13.16 3.72 9.78
N PRO A 291 12.56 4.51 10.69
CA PRO A 291 11.18 4.30 11.10
C PRO A 291 10.20 4.36 9.92
N ALA A 292 9.21 3.48 9.87
CA ALA A 292 8.22 3.47 8.78
C ALA A 292 7.48 4.81 8.65
N ARG A 293 7.17 5.46 9.78
CA ARG A 293 6.61 6.83 9.79
C ARG A 293 7.47 7.82 9.02
N GLU A 294 8.78 7.78 9.23
CA GLU A 294 9.72 8.67 8.53
C GLU A 294 9.76 8.39 7.02
N SER A 295 9.69 7.12 6.62
CA SER A 295 9.55 6.76 5.20
C SER A 295 8.24 7.28 4.59
N VAL A 296 7.14 7.25 5.33
CA VAL A 296 5.86 7.83 4.89
C VAL A 296 5.90 9.36 4.83
N ARG A 297 6.54 10.04 5.80
CA ARG A 297 6.74 11.51 5.76
C ARG A 297 7.47 11.92 4.48
N ARG A 298 8.58 11.26 4.17
CA ARG A 298 9.35 11.54 2.94
C ARG A 298 8.52 11.32 1.67
N LEU A 299 7.72 10.25 1.64
CA LEU A 299 6.77 10.02 0.56
C LEU A 299 5.79 11.20 0.42
N LEU A 300 5.17 11.63 1.51
CA LEU A 300 4.21 12.73 1.51
C LEU A 300 4.85 14.06 1.11
N ASP A 301 6.07 14.33 1.57
CA ASP A 301 6.85 15.52 1.18
C ASP A 301 7.22 15.51 -0.31
N GLU A 302 7.63 14.36 -0.87
CA GLU A 302 7.88 14.21 -2.32
C GLU A 302 6.62 14.49 -3.16
N LEU A 303 5.44 14.27 -2.58
CA LEU A 303 4.14 14.40 -3.23
C LEU A 303 3.47 15.76 -3.00
N LEU A 304 4.07 16.71 -2.28
CA LEU A 304 3.47 18.04 -2.04
C LEU A 304 3.05 18.74 -3.34
N LEU A 305 3.91 18.76 -4.36
CA LEU A 305 3.59 19.39 -5.65
C LEU A 305 2.48 18.62 -6.41
N PRO A 306 2.55 17.29 -6.59
CA PRO A 306 1.43 16.52 -7.12
C PRO A 306 0.10 16.71 -6.38
N LEU A 307 0.12 16.76 -5.04
CA LEU A 307 -1.07 16.95 -4.21
C LEU A 307 -1.67 18.35 -4.38
N GLY A 308 -0.83 19.39 -4.45
CA GLY A 308 -1.28 20.76 -4.77
C GLY A 308 -1.94 20.83 -6.15
N ARG A 309 -1.38 20.15 -7.17
CA ARG A 309 -2.00 20.06 -8.50
C ARG A 309 -3.32 19.31 -8.55
N LEU A 310 -3.59 18.45 -7.57
CA LEU A 310 -4.89 17.81 -7.41
C LEU A 310 -5.83 18.67 -6.58
N GLU A 311 -5.41 19.86 -6.14
CA GLU A 311 -6.17 20.74 -5.24
C GLU A 311 -6.61 19.97 -3.99
N ALA A 312 -5.72 19.13 -3.44
CA ALA A 312 -6.03 18.33 -2.26
C ALA A 312 -6.14 19.25 -1.03
N ALA A 313 -7.27 19.19 -0.33
CA ALA A 313 -7.43 19.89 0.94
C ALA A 313 -6.74 19.09 2.06
N PRO A 314 -6.05 19.75 3.03
CA PRO A 314 -5.44 19.05 4.16
C PRO A 314 -6.40 18.15 4.93
N GLU A 315 -7.68 18.53 5.02
CA GLU A 315 -8.76 17.76 5.66
C GLU A 315 -8.98 16.41 4.97
N GLU A 316 -8.88 16.35 3.63
CA GLU A 316 -8.96 15.09 2.87
C GLU A 316 -7.77 14.16 3.13
N LEU A 317 -6.64 14.73 3.58
CA LEU A 317 -5.40 13.99 3.83
C LEU A 317 -5.26 13.55 5.29
N VAL A 318 -6.14 13.99 6.20
CA VAL A 318 -6.10 13.67 7.64
C VAL A 318 -5.85 12.19 7.94
N PRO A 319 -6.52 11.22 7.27
CA PRO A 319 -6.24 9.79 7.48
C PRO A 319 -4.79 9.36 7.22
N LEU A 320 -4.06 10.10 6.37
CA LEU A 320 -2.65 9.85 6.05
C LEU A 320 -1.71 10.66 6.95
N LEU A 321 -2.11 11.89 7.30
CA LEU A 321 -1.27 12.85 8.02
C LEU A 321 -1.16 12.53 9.52
N VAL A 322 -2.29 12.34 10.20
CA VAL A 322 -2.32 12.22 11.68
C VAL A 322 -1.49 11.04 12.19
N PRO A 323 -1.56 9.82 11.60
CA PRO A 323 -0.78 8.69 12.10
C PRO A 323 0.74 8.89 12.02
N VAL A 324 1.18 9.88 11.24
CA VAL A 324 2.56 10.07 10.81
C VAL A 324 3.15 11.36 11.36
N GLU A 325 2.47 12.50 11.18
CA GLU A 325 2.91 13.84 11.60
C GLU A 325 2.19 14.33 12.86
N GLY A 326 1.07 13.72 13.25
CA GLY A 326 0.35 14.06 14.48
C GLY A 326 1.26 14.18 15.72
N PRO A 327 2.17 13.22 15.98
CA PRO A 327 3.10 13.28 17.12
C PRO A 327 3.97 14.53 17.17
N ASP A 328 4.33 15.10 16.02
CA ASP A 328 5.18 16.31 15.94
C ASP A 328 4.39 17.57 16.34
N THR A 329 3.06 17.47 16.37
CA THR A 329 2.11 18.51 16.83
C THR A 329 1.50 18.21 18.20
N GLY A 330 2.01 17.20 18.91
CA GLY A 330 1.49 16.76 20.21
C GLY A 330 0.23 15.89 20.14
N LEU A 331 -0.22 15.50 18.95
CA LEU A 331 -1.33 14.57 18.77
C LEU A 331 -0.85 13.12 18.90
N PRO A 332 -1.66 12.22 19.50
CA PRO A 332 -1.41 10.79 19.37
C PRO A 332 -1.46 10.39 17.88
N PRO A 333 -0.72 9.34 17.47
CA PRO A 333 -0.68 8.84 16.09
C PRO A 333 -1.95 8.03 15.76
N THR A 334 -3.10 8.68 15.89
CA THR A 334 -4.45 8.11 15.80
C THR A 334 -4.85 7.82 14.36
N ARG A 335 -5.56 6.71 14.16
CA ARG A 335 -6.18 6.27 12.91
C ARG A 335 -7.69 6.12 13.08
N SER A 336 -8.41 6.01 11.97
CA SER A 336 -9.84 5.65 11.96
C SER A 336 -10.12 4.33 12.69
N GLN A 337 -9.16 3.41 12.72
CA GLN A 337 -9.21 2.18 13.52
C GLN A 337 -9.25 2.42 15.03
N ASP A 338 -8.60 3.45 15.54
CA ASP A 338 -8.57 3.75 16.98
C ASP A 338 -9.94 4.27 17.46
N VAL A 339 -10.67 4.99 16.60
CA VAL A 339 -12.07 5.40 16.85
C VAL A 339 -12.96 4.18 17.07
N LEU A 340 -12.84 3.15 16.21
CA LEU A 340 -13.59 1.90 16.38
C LEU A 340 -13.09 1.07 17.55
N THR A 341 -11.80 1.11 17.86
CA THR A 341 -11.23 0.40 19.02
C THR A 341 -11.76 0.98 20.33
N ALA A 342 -11.95 2.31 20.41
CA ALA A 342 -12.60 2.95 21.55
C ALA A 342 -14.08 2.53 21.67
N ALA A 343 -14.81 2.45 20.56
CA ALA A 343 -16.19 1.97 20.53
C ALA A 343 -16.30 0.49 20.96
N ALA A 344 -15.39 -0.37 20.50
CA ALA A 344 -15.35 -1.79 20.88
C ALA A 344 -15.24 -2.02 22.39
N ARG A 345 -14.54 -1.14 23.12
CA ARG A 345 -14.43 -1.20 24.59
C ARG A 345 -15.75 -0.93 25.31
N ARG A 346 -16.69 -0.25 24.65
CA ARG A 346 -18.03 0.05 25.19
C ARG A 346 -19.07 -1.04 24.85
N GLY A 347 -18.70 -1.99 23.99
CA GLY A 347 -19.51 -3.17 23.66
C GLY A 347 -19.81 -3.33 22.17
N PRO A 348 -20.38 -4.48 21.77
CA PRO A 348 -20.61 -4.83 20.36
C PRO A 348 -21.64 -3.92 19.67
N HIS A 349 -22.68 -3.47 20.38
CA HIS A 349 -23.68 -2.55 19.83
C HIS A 349 -23.08 -1.19 19.47
N GLU A 350 -22.25 -0.63 20.35
CA GLU A 350 -21.55 0.64 20.11
C GLU A 350 -20.54 0.49 18.96
N LEU A 351 -19.82 -0.63 18.90
CA LEU A 351 -18.92 -0.92 17.78
C LEU A 351 -19.66 -0.95 16.45
N ALA A 352 -20.80 -1.65 16.38
CA ALA A 352 -21.61 -1.73 15.17
C ALA A 352 -22.11 -0.34 14.74
N ALA A 353 -22.70 0.42 15.68
CA ALA A 353 -23.18 1.77 15.43
C ALA A 353 -22.06 2.71 14.96
N ARG A 354 -20.88 2.67 15.60
CA ARG A 354 -19.75 3.52 15.22
C ARG A 354 -19.12 3.08 13.90
N ALA A 355 -19.09 1.78 13.60
CA ALA A 355 -18.62 1.25 12.32
C ALA A 355 -19.53 1.70 11.17
N GLU A 356 -20.85 1.70 11.39
CA GLU A 356 -21.83 2.22 10.44
C GLU A 356 -21.59 3.72 10.21
N LEU A 357 -21.57 4.54 11.27
CA LEU A 357 -21.32 5.98 11.16
C LEU A 357 -20.01 6.31 10.44
N LEU A 358 -18.94 5.55 10.75
CA LEU A 358 -17.62 5.76 10.13
C LEU A 358 -17.64 5.40 8.64
N LEU A 359 -18.32 4.31 8.26
CA LEU A 359 -18.40 3.87 6.87
C LEU A 359 -19.10 4.92 5.99
N PHE A 360 -20.14 5.57 6.52
CA PHE A 360 -21.03 6.47 5.77
C PHE A 360 -20.77 7.97 5.95
N ASP A 361 -19.74 8.39 6.69
CA ASP A 361 -19.47 9.82 6.89
C ASP A 361 -18.97 10.48 5.59
N PRO A 362 -19.71 11.47 5.03
CA PRO A 362 -19.31 12.13 3.78
C PRO A 362 -18.27 13.25 3.99
N ARG A 363 -18.05 13.71 5.22
CA ARG A 363 -17.27 14.93 5.49
C ARG A 363 -15.78 14.69 5.25
N PRO A 364 -15.03 15.64 4.67
CA PRO A 364 -13.58 15.55 4.58
C PRO A 364 -12.94 15.29 5.96
N GLY A 365 -12.09 14.27 6.05
CA GLY A 365 -11.47 13.82 7.30
C GLY A 365 -12.39 13.00 8.24
N GLY A 366 -13.70 13.00 7.98
CA GLY A 366 -14.72 12.17 8.63
C GLY A 366 -14.72 12.23 10.17
N LEU A 367 -15.19 11.15 10.78
CA LEU A 367 -15.23 11.00 12.24
C LEU A 367 -13.85 11.02 12.90
N LEU A 368 -12.77 10.70 12.17
CA LEU A 368 -11.41 10.81 12.70
C LEU A 368 -11.07 12.27 12.99
N LEU A 369 -11.29 13.15 12.03
CA LEU A 369 -11.06 14.59 12.20
C LEU A 369 -11.96 15.17 13.31
N GLU A 370 -13.23 14.76 13.35
CA GLU A 370 -14.15 15.19 14.42
C GLU A 370 -13.66 14.77 15.81
N SER A 371 -13.26 13.50 15.98
CA SER A 371 -12.72 13.00 17.25
C SER A 371 -11.47 13.78 17.68
N LEU A 372 -10.56 14.06 16.75
CA LEU A 372 -9.34 14.81 17.03
C LEU A 372 -9.60 16.27 17.39
N ARG A 373 -10.60 16.90 16.77
CA ARG A 373 -11.03 18.26 17.13
C ARG A 373 -11.63 18.32 18.53
N GLN A 374 -12.30 17.25 18.98
CA GLN A 374 -12.84 17.16 20.34
C GLN A 374 -11.72 16.92 21.37
N GLU A 375 -10.77 16.03 21.06
CA GLU A 375 -9.72 15.63 22.00
C GLU A 375 -8.56 16.63 22.09
N ALA A 376 -8.16 17.24 20.96
CA ALA A 376 -6.98 18.09 20.87
C ALA A 376 -7.12 19.16 19.75
N PRO A 377 -8.07 20.11 19.88
CA PRO A 377 -8.41 21.07 18.82
C PRO A 377 -7.20 21.89 18.35
N GLY A 378 -6.36 22.36 19.28
CA GLY A 378 -5.17 23.16 18.92
C GLY A 378 -4.14 22.38 18.08
N GLY A 379 -3.91 21.09 18.40
CA GLY A 379 -2.93 20.27 17.70
C GLY A 379 -3.34 19.97 16.26
N ILE A 380 -4.62 19.64 16.03
CA ILE A 380 -5.10 19.32 14.69
C ILE A 380 -5.15 20.55 13.78
N GLU A 381 -5.56 21.71 14.28
CA GLU A 381 -5.57 22.94 13.48
C GLU A 381 -4.14 23.43 13.16
N LEU A 382 -3.16 23.20 14.05
CA LEU A 382 -1.75 23.44 13.75
C LEU A 382 -1.24 22.53 12.61
N LEU A 383 -1.61 21.25 12.64
CA LEU A 383 -1.24 20.29 11.59
C LEU A 383 -1.85 20.69 10.23
N LEU A 384 -3.16 20.96 10.20
CA LEU A 384 -3.87 21.37 8.98
C LEU A 384 -3.28 22.66 8.41
N GLY A 385 -3.12 23.70 9.25
CA GLY A 385 -2.54 24.98 8.82
C GLY A 385 -1.08 24.87 8.34
N SER A 386 -0.28 23.97 8.91
CA SER A 386 1.06 23.65 8.41
C SER A 386 1.00 23.09 7.00
N TRP A 387 0.11 22.13 6.76
CA TRP A 387 -0.07 21.49 5.46
C TRP A 387 -0.63 22.43 4.40
N THR A 388 -1.58 23.30 4.74
CA THR A 388 -2.05 24.37 3.85
C THR A 388 -0.87 25.21 3.34
N ARG A 389 0.03 25.63 4.24
CA ARG A 389 1.21 26.43 3.86
C ARG A 389 2.21 25.64 3.01
N ARG A 390 2.43 24.35 3.29
CA ARG A 390 3.34 23.50 2.50
C ARG A 390 2.82 23.31 1.07
N LEU A 391 1.53 23.02 0.91
CA LEU A 391 0.89 22.87 -0.40
C LEU A 391 0.98 24.17 -1.22
N ALA A 392 0.63 25.32 -0.63
CA ALA A 392 0.73 26.61 -1.31
C ALA A 392 2.17 26.94 -1.77
N ARG A 393 3.17 26.73 -0.90
CA ARG A 393 4.59 26.98 -1.23
C ARG A 393 5.10 26.10 -2.37
N ALA A 394 4.66 24.84 -2.43
CA ALA A 394 5.04 23.91 -3.49
C ALA A 394 4.58 24.41 -4.87
N GLU A 395 3.43 25.08 -4.94
CA GLU A 395 2.92 25.68 -6.17
C GLU A 395 3.68 26.95 -6.58
N ASP A 396 4.00 27.82 -5.63
CA ASP A 396 4.70 29.09 -5.87
C ASP A 396 6.13 28.88 -6.39
N THR A 397 6.86 27.91 -5.85
CA THR A 397 8.24 27.58 -6.25
C THR A 397 8.35 27.25 -7.75
N ARG A 398 7.25 26.81 -8.38
CA ARG A 398 7.19 26.56 -9.83
C ARG A 398 6.99 27.83 -10.65
N ARG A 399 6.16 28.76 -10.16
CA ARG A 399 5.83 30.01 -10.88
C ARG A 399 7.05 30.91 -10.99
N SER A 400 7.91 30.94 -9.98
CA SER A 400 9.17 31.68 -9.98
C SER A 400 10.26 31.02 -10.86
N GLY A 401 10.29 29.68 -10.92
CA GLY A 401 11.29 28.93 -11.69
C GLY A 401 11.10 28.91 -13.21
N SER A 402 9.89 29.21 -13.73
CA SER A 402 9.63 29.19 -15.19
C SER A 402 9.93 30.52 -15.90
N GLY A 403 10.41 31.56 -15.20
CA GLY A 403 10.67 32.88 -15.77
C GLY A 403 12.14 33.23 -16.06
N GLY A 404 13.11 32.42 -15.63
CA GLY A 404 14.51 32.81 -15.54
C GLY A 404 15.47 32.04 -16.46
N GLY A 405 15.15 31.91 -17.75
CA GLY A 405 15.94 31.08 -18.68
C GLY A 405 16.13 31.65 -20.08
N ARG A 406 16.11 32.98 -20.24
CA ARG A 406 16.45 33.64 -21.51
C ARG A 406 17.46 34.76 -21.27
N ARG A 407 18.66 34.40 -20.77
CA ARG A 407 19.81 35.29 -20.91
C ARG A 407 20.20 35.31 -22.39
N LYS A 408 19.81 36.40 -23.05
CA LYS A 408 20.27 36.82 -24.37
C LYS A 408 21.78 36.61 -24.48
N GLY A 409 22.18 35.85 -25.48
CA GLY A 409 23.52 35.95 -26.04
C GLY A 409 23.72 37.40 -26.48
N GLY A 410 24.59 38.10 -25.76
CA GLY A 410 25.15 39.37 -26.20
C GLY A 410 26.48 39.08 -26.87
N GLU A 411 26.47 39.15 -28.19
CA GLU A 411 27.67 39.30 -29.02
C GLU A 411 28.59 40.38 -28.44
N LYS A 412 29.87 40.05 -28.24
CA LYS A 412 30.94 41.04 -28.36
C LYS A 412 32.03 40.47 -29.24
N ARG A 413 31.94 40.85 -30.51
CA ARG A 413 32.97 40.74 -31.53
C ARG A 413 33.91 41.94 -31.39
N GLY A 414 35.19 41.64 -31.15
CA GLY A 414 36.37 42.33 -31.69
C GLY A 414 36.68 43.76 -31.26
N GLU A 415 37.86 43.96 -30.63
CA GLU A 415 38.82 44.95 -31.13
C GLU A 415 40.25 44.62 -30.64
N LYS A 416 41.18 44.54 -31.60
CA LYS A 416 42.64 44.49 -31.39
C LYS A 416 43.17 45.92 -31.49
N THR A 417 44.16 46.31 -30.69
CA THR A 417 45.48 46.80 -31.16
C THR A 417 46.46 47.11 -29.99
N PRO A 418 47.78 47.20 -30.25
CA PRO A 418 48.87 46.92 -29.30
C PRO A 418 49.68 48.16 -28.86
N ARG A 419 50.57 48.03 -27.84
CA ARG A 419 51.97 48.56 -27.79
C ARG A 419 52.60 48.58 -26.39
N GLY A 420 53.90 48.24 -26.33
CA GLY A 420 54.94 48.72 -25.39
C GLY A 420 54.95 48.10 -23.99
N GLY A 421 56.05 47.63 -23.37
CA GLY A 421 57.49 47.78 -23.62
C GLY A 421 58.20 48.22 -22.33
N SER A 422 59.23 47.45 -21.90
CA SER A 422 60.24 47.72 -20.83
C SER A 422 59.76 47.64 -19.36
N ASP A 423 60.55 47.28 -18.33
CA ASP A 423 61.85 46.61 -18.17
C ASP A 423 62.05 46.35 -16.65
N ARG A 424 63.06 45.53 -16.30
CA ARG A 424 63.63 45.14 -14.98
C ARG A 424 63.15 43.80 -14.42
N ALA A 425 63.88 42.69 -14.58
CA ALA A 425 65.24 42.33 -14.14
C ALA A 425 65.35 42.02 -12.64
N THR A 426 65.53 40.72 -12.34
CA THR A 426 66.50 40.03 -11.45
C THR A 426 65.86 38.71 -11.00
N ALA A 427 66.49 37.55 -10.86
CA ALA A 427 67.78 36.95 -11.20
C ALA A 427 67.76 35.54 -10.57
N SER A 428 68.60 34.63 -11.06
CA SER A 428 68.83 33.22 -10.65
C SER A 428 67.80 32.22 -11.19
N GLY A 429 68.15 31.29 -12.09
CA GLY A 429 69.37 30.46 -12.17
C GLY A 429 69.09 29.18 -11.37
N ASN A 430 69.05 27.97 -11.92
CA ASN A 430 70.05 27.39 -12.80
C ASN A 430 69.54 26.07 -13.45
N HIS A 431 70.26 25.69 -14.51
CA HIS A 431 70.22 24.56 -15.46
C HIS A 431 69.92 23.15 -14.92
N GLY A 432 69.58 22.13 -15.74
CA GLY A 432 69.57 21.92 -17.20
C GLY A 432 69.03 20.50 -17.50
N ARG A 433 68.34 20.28 -18.62
CA ARG A 433 68.83 19.59 -19.86
C ARG A 433 69.39 18.17 -19.58
N ARG A 434 69.07 17.09 -20.30
CA ARG A 434 68.63 16.93 -21.70
C ARG A 434 68.37 15.42 -21.98
N SER A 435 67.49 15.17 -22.97
CA SER A 435 67.58 14.15 -24.04
C SER A 435 67.59 12.63 -23.76
N GLY A 436 66.77 11.89 -24.52
CA GLY A 436 67.17 10.60 -25.09
C GLY A 436 66.10 9.51 -25.15
N ARG A 437 65.35 9.43 -26.27
CA ARG A 437 64.71 8.21 -26.83
C ARG A 437 65.80 7.28 -27.43
N PRO A 438 65.53 6.08 -28.02
CA PRO A 438 64.45 5.07 -27.89
C PRO A 438 64.99 3.58 -27.89
N ASP A 439 64.06 2.61 -27.95
CA ASP A 439 64.12 1.24 -28.54
C ASP A 439 64.98 0.08 -27.96
N ARG A 440 64.32 -1.08 -27.71
CA ARG A 440 64.65 -2.46 -28.14
C ARG A 440 63.78 -3.50 -27.39
N THR A 441 62.82 -4.17 -28.03
CA THR A 441 62.86 -5.51 -28.67
C THR A 441 63.26 -6.69 -27.77
N GLY A 442 62.40 -7.71 -27.71
CA GLY A 442 62.77 -9.05 -27.20
C GLY A 442 61.59 -10.01 -27.08
N GLN A 443 61.32 -10.78 -28.13
CA GLN A 443 60.46 -11.98 -28.16
C GLN A 443 61.09 -13.15 -27.37
N ASN A 444 60.25 -14.05 -26.83
CA ASN A 444 60.37 -15.53 -26.85
C ASN A 444 59.21 -16.13 -26.01
N GLN A 445 58.20 -16.80 -26.59
CA GLN A 445 58.14 -18.17 -27.14
C GLN A 445 58.21 -19.33 -26.11
N ARG A 446 57.17 -20.18 -26.18
CA ARG A 446 57.06 -21.62 -25.79
C ARG A 446 56.99 -21.91 -24.27
N GLY A 447 56.18 -22.82 -23.74
CA GLY A 447 55.32 -23.86 -24.31
C GLY A 447 55.49 -25.19 -23.53
N ASN A 448 54.39 -25.73 -22.98
CA ASN A 448 54.14 -27.15 -22.62
C ASN A 448 54.92 -27.80 -21.43
N PRO A 449 54.58 -29.02 -20.95
CA PRO A 449 53.30 -29.77 -20.93
C PRO A 449 53.01 -30.61 -19.63
N ARG A 450 51.78 -31.15 -19.55
CA ARG A 450 51.33 -32.51 -19.08
C ARG A 450 51.96 -33.21 -17.85
N ARG A 451 51.09 -33.71 -16.96
CA ARG A 451 50.78 -35.16 -16.68
C ARG A 451 49.72 -35.20 -15.53
N ASN A 452 48.55 -35.86 -15.54
CA ASN A 452 47.96 -37.08 -16.13
C ASN A 452 47.78 -38.20 -15.07
N ARG A 453 46.62 -38.88 -15.16
CA ARG A 453 46.09 -40.07 -14.46
C ARG A 453 45.26 -39.80 -13.19
N GLY A 454 44.04 -40.30 -13.04
CA GLY A 454 43.28 -41.30 -13.81
C GLY A 454 42.71 -42.38 -12.88
N ASP A 455 41.51 -42.85 -13.22
CA ASP A 455 40.86 -44.09 -12.79
C ASP A 455 40.28 -44.16 -11.37
N GLN A 456 39.18 -44.87 -11.09
CA GLN A 456 38.09 -45.49 -11.86
C GLN A 456 37.04 -45.92 -10.83
N ASP A 457 35.81 -46.06 -11.30
CA ASP A 457 34.77 -47.00 -10.87
C ASP A 457 34.99 -47.84 -9.60
N ARG A 458 33.97 -47.79 -8.73
CA ARG A 458 33.32 -48.99 -8.19
C ARG A 458 31.93 -48.64 -7.65
N GLY A 459 30.92 -49.00 -8.42
CA GLY A 459 29.59 -49.23 -7.89
C GLY A 459 29.60 -50.41 -6.89
N ARG A 460 28.74 -50.33 -5.89
CA ARG A 460 28.16 -51.52 -5.26
C ARG A 460 26.82 -51.18 -4.61
N ASP A 461 25.83 -51.93 -5.07
CA ASP A 461 24.53 -52.14 -4.48
C ASP A 461 24.57 -52.33 -2.96
N ARG A 462 23.52 -51.86 -2.27
CA ARG A 462 22.83 -52.69 -1.27
C ARG A 462 21.40 -52.22 -1.04
N LYS A 463 20.50 -53.15 -1.35
CA LYS A 463 19.09 -53.21 -1.01
C LYS A 463 18.86 -53.23 0.50
N GLY A 464 17.70 -52.70 0.89
CA GLY A 464 16.75 -53.40 1.77
C GLY A 464 16.96 -53.28 3.28
N GLY A 465 15.89 -52.90 3.97
CA GLY A 465 15.81 -53.00 5.43
C GLY A 465 14.64 -52.26 6.05
N GLN A 466 13.42 -52.75 5.82
CA GLN A 466 12.31 -52.53 6.77
C GLN A 466 12.69 -53.17 8.12
N GLN A 467 12.46 -52.48 9.23
CA GLN A 467 11.96 -53.14 10.44
C GLN A 467 11.26 -52.17 11.39
N ARG A 468 10.19 -52.70 11.98
CA ARG A 468 9.19 -52.11 12.86
C ARG A 468 9.63 -52.17 14.33
N THR A 469 8.94 -51.35 15.13
CA THR A 469 8.53 -51.54 16.55
C THR A 469 9.61 -51.62 17.64
N ARG A 470 9.52 -50.75 18.66
CA ARG A 470 8.81 -50.99 19.93
C ARG A 470 8.92 -49.76 20.84
N GLY A 471 7.91 -49.60 21.70
CA GLY A 471 7.79 -48.50 22.64
C GLY A 471 8.69 -48.61 23.87
N GLY A 472 8.58 -47.60 24.72
CA GLY A 472 9.21 -47.52 26.02
C GLY A 472 8.66 -46.33 26.78
N SER A 473 7.68 -46.61 27.62
CA SER A 473 7.18 -45.76 28.69
C SER A 473 8.30 -45.43 29.68
N GLY A 474 8.26 -44.24 30.27
CA GLY A 474 9.15 -43.81 31.34
C GLY A 474 8.49 -42.72 32.17
N ASP A 475 7.65 -43.15 33.10
CA ASP A 475 7.13 -42.37 34.23
C ASP A 475 8.22 -42.05 35.27
N GLY A 476 7.98 -40.98 36.01
CA GLY A 476 8.68 -40.58 37.24
C GLY A 476 8.59 -39.06 37.38
N GLY A 477 7.52 -38.48 37.95
CA GLY A 477 7.18 -38.49 39.38
C GLY A 477 7.80 -37.24 40.04
N ALA A 478 7.23 -36.53 41.02
CA ALA A 478 5.96 -36.50 41.71
C ALA A 478 5.93 -35.16 42.46
N THR A 479 4.76 -34.60 42.78
CA THR A 479 4.33 -34.34 44.16
C THR A 479 2.99 -33.62 44.18
N ALA A 480 2.08 -34.26 44.91
CA ALA A 480 0.72 -33.86 45.19
C ALA A 480 0.64 -32.81 46.32
N ARG A 481 -0.44 -32.04 46.33
CA ARG A 481 -1.21 -31.78 47.56
C ARG A 481 -2.70 -31.91 47.27
N ASP A 482 -3.25 -32.91 47.93
CA ASP A 482 -4.66 -33.30 47.98
C ASP A 482 -5.32 -32.63 49.19
N SER A 483 -6.61 -32.32 49.07
CA SER A 483 -7.52 -31.97 50.19
C SER A 483 -8.96 -32.12 49.70
N ARG A 484 -9.44 -33.36 49.67
CA ARG A 484 -10.86 -33.73 49.58
C ARG A 484 -11.60 -33.44 50.89
N ARG A 485 -12.88 -33.03 50.75
CA ARG A 485 -14.09 -33.41 51.52
C ARG A 485 -15.25 -32.75 50.75
N GLY A 486 -16.27 -33.40 50.17
CA GLY A 486 -16.93 -34.66 50.44
C GLY A 486 -18.28 -34.39 51.11
N ARG A 487 -19.39 -34.40 50.35
CA ARG A 487 -20.77 -34.80 50.75
C ARG A 487 -21.82 -34.50 49.66
N GLU A 488 -22.29 -35.56 49.02
CA GLU A 488 -23.70 -35.82 48.64
C GLU A 488 -24.29 -36.77 49.73
N PRO A 489 -25.62 -36.99 49.90
CA PRO A 489 -26.61 -37.23 48.84
C PRO A 489 -28.08 -36.78 49.10
N GLY A 490 -28.94 -36.93 48.09
CA GLY A 490 -30.38 -37.20 48.28
C GLY A 490 -31.36 -36.56 47.28
N GLY A 491 -31.89 -37.35 46.33
CA GLY A 491 -33.22 -37.11 45.70
C GLY A 491 -34.36 -37.62 46.61
N PRO A 492 -35.62 -37.82 46.15
CA PRO A 492 -36.15 -37.82 44.76
C PRO A 492 -37.58 -37.21 44.57
N ALA A 493 -38.15 -37.44 43.37
CA ALA A 493 -39.57 -37.57 42.98
C ALA A 493 -40.23 -36.44 42.15
N GLY A 494 -40.71 -36.82 40.94
CA GLY A 494 -41.65 -36.06 40.08
C GLY A 494 -43.10 -36.10 40.61
N PRO A 495 -44.12 -35.57 39.88
CA PRO A 495 -44.53 -36.07 38.54
C PRO A 495 -45.02 -35.01 37.51
N GLU A 496 -45.20 -35.44 36.25
CA GLU A 496 -45.93 -34.77 35.13
C GLU A 496 -47.48 -34.77 35.33
N PRO A 497 -48.34 -34.39 34.34
CA PRO A 497 -48.42 -33.24 33.43
C PRO A 497 -49.81 -32.52 33.51
N GLY A 498 -49.97 -31.38 32.84
CA GLY A 498 -51.30 -30.73 32.70
C GLY A 498 -51.41 -29.80 31.49
N THR A 499 -52.14 -30.25 30.46
CA THR A 499 -52.71 -29.44 29.38
C THR A 499 -53.97 -28.71 29.84
N PRO A 500 -54.33 -27.60 29.17
CA PRO A 500 -55.74 -27.43 28.80
C PRO A 500 -55.95 -27.08 27.32
N ARG A 501 -57.05 -27.63 26.81
CA ARG A 501 -57.70 -27.31 25.54
C ARG A 501 -58.35 -25.92 25.62
N SER A 502 -58.28 -25.17 24.53
CA SER A 502 -59.28 -24.18 24.15
C SER A 502 -59.64 -24.41 22.68
N GLY A 503 -60.92 -24.72 22.42
CA GLY A 503 -61.50 -24.76 21.08
C GLY A 503 -62.41 -23.55 20.85
N MET A 504 -62.45 -23.09 19.60
CA MET A 504 -63.50 -22.32 18.92
C MET A 504 -63.15 -22.48 17.42
N SER A 505 -63.86 -23.35 16.69
CA SER A 505 -65.06 -23.09 15.88
C SER A 505 -64.73 -22.50 14.51
N ASP A 506 -64.88 -23.32 13.47
CA ASP A 506 -65.41 -22.94 12.16
C ASP A 506 -66.05 -24.19 11.50
N THR A 507 -67.19 -23.95 10.85
CA THR A 507 -68.18 -24.85 10.20
C THR A 507 -69.24 -25.52 11.07
#